data_AF-A0A542B188-F1
#
_entry.id   AF-A0A542B188-F1
#
_cell.length_a   1.000
_cell.length_b   1.000
_cell.length_c   1.000
_cell.angle_alpha   90.00
_cell.angle_beta   90.00
_cell.angle_gamma   90.00
#
_symmetry.space_group_name_H-M   'P 1'
#
loop_
_entity.id
_entity.type
_entity.pdbx_description
1 polymer ?
#
loop_
_entity_poly.entity_id
_entity_poly.type
_entity_poly.pdbx_seq_one_letter_code
_entity_poly.pdbx_strand_id
1 'polypeptide(L)'
;MHSGKGSLILRDGRRLPISFQFSNDFGDTRGGYLLCYTGDLDPATLLGLLNLECEDGSDLVVAVMHSSDRYLAVTGRVLPTAA
;
A
#
# COMPACT_ATOMS: atom_id res chain seq x y z
N MET A 1 -10.10 -11.93 3.74
CA MET A 1 -10.14 -10.65 3.00
C MET A 1 -10.08 -9.53 4.02
N HIS A 2 -9.02 -8.72 3.97
CA HIS A 2 -8.77 -7.64 4.93
C HIS A 2 -8.80 -6.31 4.19
N SER A 3 -9.65 -5.40 4.63
CA SER A 3 -9.91 -4.14 3.95
C SER A 3 -10.03 -3.00 4.95
N GLY A 4 -9.61 -1.81 4.54
CA GLY A 4 -9.60 -0.64 5.40
C GLY A 4 -9.08 0.58 4.66
N LYS A 5 -8.68 1.58 5.44
CA LYS A 5 -8.11 2.83 4.95
C LYS A 5 -6.71 3.02 5.51
N GLY A 6 -5.93 3.83 4.82
CA GLY A 6 -4.57 4.12 5.24
C GLY A 6 -3.93 5.21 4.40
N SER A 7 -2.64 5.40 4.63
CA SER A 7 -1.80 6.33 3.87
C SER A 7 -0.62 5.58 3.25
N LEU A 8 -0.51 5.65 1.93
CA LEU A 8 0.69 5.20 1.22
C LEU A 8 1.73 6.32 1.28
N ILE A 9 2.91 6.00 1.80
CA ILE A 9 4.04 6.92 1.88
C ILE A 9 4.88 6.73 0.62
N LEU A 10 4.81 7.72 -0.25
CA LEU A 10 5.55 7.74 -1.51
C LEU A 10 7.03 8.02 -1.26
N ARG A 11 7.86 7.71 -2.25
CA ARG A 11 9.31 7.88 -2.16
C ARG A 11 9.76 9.32 -1.93
N ASP A 12 8.98 10.28 -2.42
CA ASP A 12 9.21 11.71 -2.22
C ASP A 12 8.69 12.24 -0.87
N GLY A 13 8.19 11.35 0.00
CA GLY A 13 7.66 11.67 1.32
C GLY A 13 6.21 12.12 1.32
N ARG A 14 5.56 12.29 0.15
CA ARG A 14 4.13 12.60 0.09
C ARG A 14 3.32 11.42 0.61
N ARG A 15 2.20 11.74 1.27
CA ARG A 15 1.22 10.77 1.76
C ARG A 15 0.03 10.76 0.82
N LEU A 16 -0.30 9.61 0.28
CA LEU A 16 -1.48 9.41 -0.56
C LEU A 16 -2.54 8.67 0.26
N PRO A 17 -3.72 9.26 0.53
CA PRO A 17 -4.80 8.54 1.19
C PRO A 17 -5.31 7.44 0.27
N ILE A 18 -5.45 6.23 0.81
CA ILE A 18 -5.88 5.04 0.06
C ILE A 18 -7.00 4.29 0.81
N SER A 19 -7.72 3.45 0.08
CA SER A 19 -8.48 2.33 0.65
C SER A 19 -7.86 1.03 0.18
N PHE A 20 -7.61 0.06 1.05
CA PHE A 20 -6.97 -1.20 0.68
C PHE A 20 -7.97 -2.36 0.68
N GLN A 21 -7.72 -3.33 -0.19
CA GLN A 21 -8.42 -4.62 -0.25
C GLN A 21 -7.40 -5.74 -0.46
N PHE A 22 -7.02 -6.41 0.61
CA PHE A 22 -6.10 -7.53 0.59
C PHE A 22 -6.87 -8.86 0.53
N SER A 23 -6.52 -9.67 -0.48
CA SER A 23 -7.13 -10.98 -0.74
C SER A 23 -6.38 -12.11 -0.02
N ASN A 24 -5.08 -11.93 0.24
CA ASN A 24 -4.23 -12.93 0.88
C ASN A 24 -3.77 -12.47 2.27
N ASP A 25 -3.89 -13.35 3.26
CA ASP A 25 -3.47 -13.17 4.65
C ASP A 25 -2.56 -14.30 5.17
N PHE A 26 -1.95 -15.08 4.26
CA PHE A 26 -1.05 -16.16 4.67
C PHE A 26 0.21 -15.61 5.36
N GLY A 27 0.28 -15.83 6.68
CA GLY A 27 1.38 -15.32 7.52
C GLY A 27 1.41 -13.80 7.57
N ASP A 28 2.60 -13.23 7.39
CA ASP A 28 2.84 -11.78 7.35
C ASP A 28 2.62 -11.18 5.96
N THR A 29 2.42 -11.99 4.92
CA THR A 29 2.29 -11.50 3.54
C THR A 29 0.90 -10.95 3.28
N ARG A 30 0.82 -9.86 2.52
CA ARG A 30 -0.42 -9.22 2.08
C ARG A 30 -0.34 -8.90 0.60
N GLY A 31 -1.31 -9.41 -0.17
CA GLY A 31 -1.43 -9.14 -1.60
C GLY A 31 -2.83 -8.61 -1.90
N GLY A 32 -2.94 -7.63 -2.80
CA GLY A 32 -4.23 -7.05 -3.13
C GLY A 32 -4.13 -5.70 -3.84
N TYR A 33 -5.12 -4.85 -3.59
CA TYR A 33 -5.28 -3.58 -4.29
C TYR A 33 -5.29 -2.40 -3.32
N LEU A 34 -4.64 -1.31 -3.71
CA LEU A 34 -4.78 0.02 -3.12
C LEU A 34 -5.62 0.87 -4.06
N LEU A 35 -6.80 1.28 -3.62
CA LEU A 35 -7.72 2.12 -4.35
C LEU A 35 -7.39 3.58 -4.04
N CYS A 36 -6.92 4.30 -5.08
CA CYS A 36 -6.52 5.70 -4.99
C CYS A 36 -6.42 6.28 -6.40
N TYR A 37 -6.56 7.61 -6.50
CA TYR A 37 -6.32 8.31 -7.77
C TYR A 37 -4.82 8.60 -7.92
N THR A 38 -4.24 8.18 -9.03
CA THR A 38 -2.81 8.32 -9.33
C THR A 38 -2.54 9.04 -10.66
N GLY A 39 -3.57 9.60 -11.31
CA GLY A 39 -3.44 10.23 -12.63
C GLY A 39 -2.50 11.44 -12.69
N ASP A 40 -2.31 12.13 -11.55
CA ASP A 40 -1.38 13.27 -11.44
C ASP A 40 -0.05 12.88 -10.77
N LEU A 41 0.19 11.58 -10.58
CA LEU A 41 1.37 11.06 -9.91
C LEU A 41 2.49 10.79 -10.91
N ASP A 42 3.71 11.23 -10.62
CA ASP A 42 4.89 10.75 -11.34
C ASP A 42 5.08 9.24 -11.03
N PRO A 43 5.03 8.34 -12.04
CA PRO A 43 5.19 6.91 -11.84
C PRO A 43 6.50 6.52 -11.14
N ALA A 44 7.55 7.35 -11.24
CA ALA A 44 8.82 7.10 -10.56
C ALA A 44 8.68 7.10 -9.03
N THR A 45 7.67 7.78 -8.49
CA THR A 45 7.41 7.82 -7.04
C THR A 45 6.82 6.51 -6.49
N LEU A 46 6.36 5.62 -7.38
CA LEU A 46 5.85 4.29 -7.05
C LEU A 46 6.95 3.19 -7.06
N LEU A 47 8.18 3.54 -7.46
CA LEU A 47 9.26 2.56 -7.62
C LEU A 47 9.90 2.17 -6.28
N GLY A 48 10.04 0.86 -6.08
CA GLY A 48 10.68 0.27 -4.91
C GLY A 48 9.67 -0.17 -3.85
N LEU A 49 10.15 -0.27 -2.62
CA LEU A 49 9.32 -0.57 -1.46
C LEU A 49 8.76 0.73 -0.88
N LEU A 50 7.45 0.73 -0.64
CA LEU A 50 6.70 1.85 -0.08
C LEU A 50 6.09 1.43 1.25
N ASN A 51 5.99 2.37 2.19
CA ASN A 51 5.33 2.12 3.45
C ASN A 51 3.84 2.40 3.31
N LEU A 52 3.02 1.54 3.87
CA LEU A 52 1.59 1.72 4.01
C LEU A 52 1.26 1.73 5.50
N GLU A 53 0.73 2.85 5.97
CA GLU A 53 0.24 2.99 7.34
C GLU A 53 -1.27 2.80 7.34
N CYS A 54 -1.78 1.78 8.02
CA CYS A 54 -3.20 1.49 8.11
C CYS A 54 -3.83 2.20 9.32
N GLU A 55 -5.09 2.64 9.18
CA GLU A 55 -5.83 3.25 10.30
C GLU A 55 -6.11 2.29 11.45
N ASP A 56 -5.97 0.98 11.25
CA ASP A 56 -6.08 -0.04 12.31
C ASP A 56 -4.81 -0.20 13.15
N GLY A 57 -3.78 0.61 12.88
CA GLY A 57 -2.49 0.59 13.57
C GLY A 57 -1.48 -0.38 13.00
N SER A 58 -1.82 -1.12 11.93
CA SER A 58 -0.87 -1.98 11.23
C SER A 58 -0.03 -1.18 10.24
N ASP A 59 1.26 -1.47 10.17
CA ASP A 59 2.14 -0.96 9.13
C ASP A 59 2.52 -2.08 8.17
N LEU A 60 2.58 -1.78 6.87
CA LEU A 60 3.01 -2.70 5.84
C LEU A 60 4.12 -2.08 5.00
N VAL A 61 4.98 -2.93 4.46
CA VAL A 61 5.86 -2.57 3.35
C VAL A 61 5.36 -3.27 2.10
N VAL A 62 5.10 -2.49 1.04
CA VAL A 62 4.51 -2.98 -0.20
C VAL A 62 5.38 -2.63 -1.41
N ALA A 63 5.36 -3.49 -2.43
CA ALA A 63 5.85 -3.23 -3.77
C ALA A 63 4.64 -3.11 -4.72
N VAL A 64 4.68 -2.11 -5.61
CA VAL A 64 3.68 -1.94 -6.66
C VAL A 64 4.01 -2.88 -7.82
N MET A 65 3.09 -3.80 -8.12
CA MET A 65 3.22 -4.79 -9.19
C MET A 65 2.53 -4.33 -10.48
N HIS A 66 1.51 -3.48 -10.34
CA HIS A 66 0.79 -2.86 -11.45
C HIS A 66 0.20 -1.52 -10.99
N SER A 67 0.23 -0.52 -11.87
CA SER A 67 -0.35 0.80 -11.63
C SER A 67 -1.40 1.14 -12.68
N SER A 68 -2.49 1.72 -12.23
CA SER A 68 -3.51 2.38 -13.04
C SER A 68 -3.89 3.68 -12.34
N ASP A 69 -4.50 4.62 -13.06
CA ASP A 69 -4.98 5.91 -12.53
C ASP A 69 -5.97 5.78 -11.38
N ARG A 70 -6.58 4.60 -11.17
CA ARG A 70 -7.61 4.36 -10.15
C ARG A 70 -7.23 3.35 -9.08
N TYR A 71 -6.17 2.58 -9.29
CA TYR A 71 -5.73 1.58 -8.33
C TYR A 71 -4.29 1.14 -8.57
N LEU A 72 -3.68 0.61 -7.52
CA LEU A 72 -2.39 -0.07 -7.55
C LEU A 72 -2.60 -1.54 -7.14
N ALA A 73 -2.06 -2.49 -7.90
CA ALA A 73 -1.94 -3.86 -7.43
C ALA A 73 -0.62 -4.00 -6.69
N VAL A 74 -0.64 -4.55 -5.49
CA VAL A 74 0.52 -4.61 -4.60
C VAL A 74 0.72 -6.00 -4.00
N THR A 75 1.97 -6.27 -3.67
CA THR A 75 2.37 -7.36 -2.77
C THR A 75 3.24 -6.77 -1.67
N GLY A 76 3.15 -7.31 -0.47
CA GLY A 76 3.88 -6.77 0.66
C GLY A 76 3.81 -7.65 1.88
N ARG A 77 4.30 -7.13 3.00
CA ARG A 77 4.25 -7.79 4.30
C ARG A 77 3.91 -6.81 5.42
N VAL A 78 3.25 -7.31 6.45
CA VAL A 78 3.00 -6.59 7.69
C VAL A 78 4.32 -6.45 8.45
N LEU A 79 4.60 -5.24 8.95
CA LEU A 79 5.73 -4.97 9.80
C LEU A 79 5.42 -5.40 11.24
N PRO A 80 6.40 -5.97 11.97
CA PRO A 80 6.24 -6.18 13.39
C PRO A 80 6.06 -4.84 14.10
N THR A 81 5.00 -4.69 14.90
CA THR A 81 4.91 -3.60 15.87
C THR A 81 6.11 -3.75 16.82
N ALA A 82 6.91 -2.70 16.99
CA ALA A 82 7.98 -2.72 17.99
C ALA A 82 7.35 -2.95 19.38
N ALA A 83 7.76 -4.05 20.03
CA ALA A 83 7.30 -4.44 21.36
C ALA A 83 7.90 -3.56 22.46
#